data_AF-A0A4Q3GWT6-F1
#
_entry.id   AF-A0A4Q3GWT6-F1
#
_cell.length_a   1.000
_cell.length_b   1.000
_cell.length_c   1.000
_cell.angle_alpha   90.00
_cell.angle_beta   90.00
_cell.angle_gamma   90.00
#
_symmetry.space_group_name_H-M   'P 1'
#
loop_
_entity.id
_entity.type
_entity.pdbx_description
1 polymer ?
#
loop_
_entity_poly.entity_id
_entity_poly.type
_entity_poly.pdbx_seq_one_letter_code
_entity_poly.pdbx_strand_id
1 'polypeptide(L)' 'VVLETPAEIAHEARRIYLQAGVTHAMPPGNLSFIEPEERAAIVKWFRGAGAEDPV' A
#
# COMPACT_ATOMS: atom_id res chain seq x y z
N VAL A 1 6.75 -1.72 -12.27
CA VAL A 1 7.72 -1.19 -11.28
C VAL A 1 8.18 -2.38 -10.46
N VAL A 2 9.47 -2.50 -10.19
CA VAL A 2 10.03 -3.53 -9.31
C VAL A 2 10.58 -2.79 -8.09
N LEU A 3 10.33 -3.30 -6.88
CA LEU A 3 10.75 -2.70 -5.61
C LEU A 3 11.66 -3.69 -4.91
N GLU A 4 12.97 -3.45 -4.94
CA GLU A 4 13.96 -4.38 -4.37
C GLU A 4 14.59 -3.81 -3.11
N THR A 5 14.66 -2.49 -3.00
CA THR A 5 15.26 -1.79 -1.87
C THR A 5 14.24 -1.04 -1.01
N PRO A 6 14.52 -0.82 0.30
CA PRO A 6 13.67 0.00 1.15
C PRO A 6 13.48 1.43 0.65
N ALA A 7 14.49 2.00 -0.02
CA ALA A 7 14.43 3.34 -0.58
C ALA A 7 13.41 3.43 -1.73
N GLU A 8 13.35 2.41 -2.59
CA GLU A 8 12.36 2.33 -3.67
C GLU A 8 10.95 2.14 -3.11
N ILE A 9 10.78 1.32 -2.06
CA ILE A 9 9.50 1.16 -1.37
C ILE A 9 9.04 2.50 -0.78
N ALA A 10 9.94 3.25 -0.16
CA ALA A 10 9.63 4.57 0.41
C ALA A 10 9.27 5.59 -0.68
N HIS A 11 9.98 5.58 -1.82
CA HIS A 11 9.67 6.43 -2.97
C HIS A 11 8.27 6.15 -3.54
N GLU A 12 7.88 4.88 -3.55
CA GLU A 12 6.60 4.41 -4.08
C GLU A 12 5.48 4.32 -3.01
N ALA A 13 5.75 4.76 -1.78
CA ALA A 13 4.88 4.60 -0.62
C ALA A 13 3.45 5.11 -0.87
N ARG A 14 3.30 6.25 -1.57
CA ARG A 14 1.99 6.80 -1.94
C ARG A 14 1.21 5.90 -2.90
N ARG A 15 1.87 5.32 -3.90
CA ARG A 15 1.22 4.40 -4.84
C ARG A 15 0.84 3.09 -4.16
N ILE A 16 1.71 2.57 -3.29
CA ILE A 16 1.44 1.40 -2.46
C ILE A 16 0.22 1.66 -1.57
N TYR A 17 0.17 2.80 -0.88
CA TYR A 17 -0.95 3.20 -0.04
C TYR A 17 -2.27 3.25 -0.84
N LEU A 18 -2.30 3.90 -2.00
CA LEU A 18 -3.52 4.02 -2.80
C LEU A 18 -4.00 2.66 -3.35
N GLN A 19 -3.07 1.83 -3.85
CA GLN A 19 -3.40 0.58 -4.56
C GLN A 19 -3.54 -0.64 -3.64
N ALA A 20 -2.87 -0.66 -2.49
CA ALA A 20 -2.93 -1.77 -1.55
C ALA A 20 -3.65 -1.40 -0.25
N GLY A 21 -3.65 -0.13 0.16
CA GLY A 21 -4.30 0.36 1.37
C GLY A 21 -5.74 0.85 1.16
N VAL A 22 -5.96 1.72 0.16
CA VAL A 22 -7.23 2.44 -0.04
C VAL A 22 -8.21 1.69 -0.94
N THR A 23 -7.77 1.17 -2.08
CA THR A 23 -8.67 0.49 -3.00
C THR A 23 -9.13 -0.87 -2.46
N HIS A 24 -10.44 -1.08 -2.49
CA HIS A 24 -11.08 -2.39 -2.28
C HIS A 24 -11.13 -3.23 -3.56
N ALA A 25 -10.82 -2.61 -4.71
CA ALA A 25 -10.86 -3.29 -5.99
C ALA A 25 -9.67 -4.21 -6.11
N MET A 26 -9.90 -5.51 -5.87
CA MET A 26 -8.97 -6.54 -6.30
C MET A 26 -8.94 -6.57 -7.84
N PRO A 27 -7.76 -6.55 -8.49
CA PRO A 27 -7.70 -6.79 -9.92
C PRO A 27 -8.25 -8.19 -10.23
N PRO A 28 -9.06 -8.36 -11.29
CA PRO A 28 -9.55 -9.67 -11.69
C PRO A 28 -8.37 -10.59 -12.00
N GLY A 29 -8.29 -11.73 -11.31
CA GLY A 29 -7.20 -12.71 -11.44
C GLY A 29 -6.16 -12.70 -10.31
N ASN A 30 -6.37 -11.97 -9.21
CA ASN A 30 -5.48 -12.02 -8.06
C ASN A 30 -5.53 -13.41 -7.38
N LEU A 31 -4.44 -14.17 -7.45
CA LEU A 31 -4.32 -15.52 -6.88
C LEU A 31 -4.13 -15.53 -5.35
N SER A 32 -3.70 -14.40 -4.77
CA SER A 32 -3.53 -14.22 -3.33
C SER A 32 -4.33 -13.00 -2.85
N PHE A 33 -5.35 -13.26 -2.06
CA PHE A 33 -6.12 -12.24 -1.35
C PHE A 33 -5.21 -11.49 -0.36
N ILE A 34 -5.31 -10.15 -0.31
CA ILE A 34 -4.72 -9.37 0.79
C ILE A 34 -5.77 -9.22 1.88
N GLU A 35 -5.45 -9.67 3.09
CA GLU A 35 -6.40 -9.64 4.19
C GLU A 35 -6.69 -8.19 4.64
N PRO A 36 -7.90 -7.91 5.16
CA PRO A 36 -8.25 -6.59 5.69
C PRO A 36 -7.25 -6.07 6.73
N GLU A 37 -6.69 -6.96 7.55
CA GLU A 37 -5.70 -6.66 8.58
C GLU A 37 -4.36 -6.24 7.98
N GLU A 38 -3.90 -6.91 6.93
CA GLU A 38 -2.68 -6.57 6.20
C GLU A 38 -2.82 -5.20 5.52
N ARG A 39 -3.99 -4.95 4.94
CA ARG A 39 -4.35 -3.65 4.37
C ARG A 39 -4.30 -2.53 5.42
N ALA A 40 -4.87 -2.77 6.60
CA ALA A 40 -4.82 -1.82 7.70
C ALA A 40 -3.37 -1.54 8.16
N ALA A 41 -2.49 -2.55 8.13
CA ALA A 41 -1.08 -2.38 8.43
C ALA A 41 -0.37 -1.45 7.43
N ILE A 42 -0.66 -1.58 6.13
CA ILE A 42 -0.13 -0.69 5.07
C ILE A 42 -0.59 0.76 5.31
N VAL A 43 -1.88 0.96 5.60
CA VAL A 43 -2.43 2.29 5.91
C VAL A 43 -1.76 2.91 7.14
N LYS A 44 -1.59 2.13 8.21
CA LYS A 44 -0.94 2.58 9.45
C LYS A 44 0.52 2.94 9.21
N TRP A 45 1.24 2.13 8.43
CA TRP A 45 2.63 2.41 8.08
C TRP A 45 2.76 3.73 7.32
N PHE A 46 1.95 3.95 6.29
CA PHE A 46 2.00 5.17 5.48
C PHE A 46 1.67 6.42 6.31
N ARG A 47 0.59 6.38 7.09
CA ARG A 47 0.20 7.50 7.97
C ARG A 47 1.21 7.76 9.08
N GLY A 48 1.80 6.70 9.65
CA GLY A 48 2.81 6.78 10.70
C GLY A 48 4.13 7.40 10.24
N ALA A 49 4.39 7.44 8.93
CA ALA A 49 5.57 8.09 8.35
C ALA A 49 5.46 9.64 8.31
N GLY A 50 4.37 10.22 8.80
CA GLY A 50 4.14 11.67 8.80
C GLY A 50 3.68 12.21 7.43
N ALA A 51 3.29 11.33 6.52
CA ALA A 51 2.73 11.71 5.24
C ALA A 51 1.33 12.32 5.43
N GLU A 52 1.06 13.46 4.80
CA GLU A 52 -0.28 14.04 4.74
C GLU A 52 -1.20 13.07 3.99
N ASP A 53 -2.31 12.68 4.64
CA ASP A 53 -3.28 11.76 4.05
C ASP A 53 -3.92 12.41 2.81
N PRO A 54 -3.78 11.83 1.62
CA PRO A 54 -4.34 12.42 0.41
C PRO A 54 -5.84 12.18 0.20
N VAL A 55 -6.52 11.52 1.14
CA VAL A 55 -7.95 11.17 1.07
C VAL A 55 -8.72 11.79 2.22
#